data_AF-A0A948FBR7-F1
#
_entry.id   AF-A0A948FBR7-F1
#
_cell.length_a   1.000
_cell.length_b   1.000
_cell.length_c   1.000
_cell.angle_alpha   90.00
_cell.angle_beta   90.00
_cell.angle_gamma   90.00
#
_symmetry.space_group_name_H-M   'P 1'
#
loop_
_entity.id
_entity.type
_entity.pdbx_description
1 polymer ?
#
loop_
_entity_poly.entity_id
_entity_poly.type
_entity_poly.pdbx_seq_one_letter_code
_entity_poly.pdbx_strand_id
1 'polypeptide(L)'
;IRNSAFTEDLRPLDAKCGCYTCTNFTRAYLRHLFNSQEMLGLTLLSLHNLYFFLEMMRKIRKAIKQDKFQDFKKDFFSGYNNWVKL
;
A
#
# COMPACT_ATOMS: atom_id res chain seq x y z
N ILE A 1 2.58 7.65 -7.10
CA ILE A 1 3.66 8.35 -6.36
C ILE A 1 4.18 9.61 -7.06
N ARG A 2 4.25 9.71 -8.39
CA ARG A 2 4.71 10.94 -9.09
C ARG A 2 3.69 12.09 -9.18
N ASN A 3 2.43 11.83 -8.86
CA ASN A 3 1.35 12.84 -8.90
C ASN A 3 1.72 14.08 -8.07
N SER A 4 1.45 15.28 -8.60
CA SER A 4 1.72 16.57 -7.94
C SER A 4 0.99 16.72 -6.61
N ALA A 5 -0.18 16.09 -6.45
CA ALA A 5 -0.93 16.06 -5.20
C ALA A 5 -0.15 15.51 -4.00
N PHE A 6 0.94 14.77 -4.24
CA PHE A 6 1.77 14.20 -3.16
C PHE A 6 3.00 15.06 -2.80
N THR A 7 3.15 16.26 -3.35
CA THR A 7 4.38 17.08 -3.16
C THR A 7 4.65 17.42 -1.70
N GLU A 8 3.60 17.70 -0.92
CA GLU A 8 3.70 18.06 0.51
C GLU A 8 2.89 17.09 1.40
N ASP A 9 2.51 15.93 0.86
CA ASP A 9 1.72 14.95 1.60
C ASP A 9 2.60 14.19 2.61
N LEU A 10 2.54 14.63 3.88
CA LEU A 10 3.27 14.04 5.00
C LEU A 10 2.67 12.72 5.50
N ARG A 11 1.56 12.25 4.92
CA ARG A 11 0.98 10.96 5.28
C ARG A 11 1.84 9.81 4.72
N PRO A 12 1.78 8.61 5.32
CA PRO A 12 2.40 7.43 4.76
C PRO A 12 1.73 7.02 3.45
N LEU A 13 2.36 6.13 2.68
CA LEU A 13 1.79 5.61 1.43
C LEU A 13 0.41 4.98 1.66
N ASP A 14 0.29 4.15 2.70
CA ASP A 14 -0.97 3.60 3.21
C ASP A 14 -0.97 3.62 4.74
N ALA A 15 -1.95 4.32 5.35
CA ALA A 15 -2.09 4.45 6.80
C ALA A 15 -2.47 3.14 7.52
N LYS A 16 -2.95 2.12 6.79
CA LYS A 16 -3.27 0.80 7.33
C LYS A 16 -2.15 -0.22 7.12
N CYS A 17 -1.03 0.18 6.51
CA CYS A 17 0.08 -0.71 6.19
C CYS A 17 1.18 -0.64 7.26
N GLY A 18 1.54 -1.79 7.84
CA GLY A 18 2.60 -1.91 8.84
C GLY A 18 4.00 -2.17 8.26
N CYS A 19 4.23 -1.94 6.96
CA CYS A 19 5.54 -2.17 6.35
C CYS A 19 6.55 -1.07 6.74
N TYR A 20 7.85 -1.38 6.65
CA TYR A 20 8.93 -0.44 6.93
C TYR A 20 8.78 0.90 6.20
N THR A 21 8.35 0.86 4.94
CA THR A 21 8.15 2.08 4.14
C THR A 21 7.05 2.98 4.72
N CYS A 22 5.91 2.40 5.10
CA CYS A 22 4.76 3.16 5.60
C CYS A 22 4.93 3.63 7.04
N THR A 23 5.81 3.01 7.82
CA THR A 23 6.07 3.44 9.20
C THR A 23 7.15 4.52 9.32
N ASN A 24 8.02 4.66 8.30
CA ASN A 24 9.19 5.55 8.38
C ASN A 24 9.18 6.69 7.34
N PHE A 25 8.42 6.59 6.26
CA PHE A 25 8.50 7.54 5.14
C PHE A 25 7.13 8.10 4.72
N THR A 26 7.15 9.34 4.24
CA THR A 26 5.98 10.06 3.76
C THR A 26 5.81 9.93 2.26
N ARG A 27 4.60 10.17 1.74
CA ARG A 27 4.32 10.24 0.30
C ARG A 27 5.14 11.34 -0.39
N ALA A 28 5.32 12.48 0.27
CA ALA A 28 6.19 13.57 -0.20
C ALA A 28 7.63 13.11 -0.41
N TYR A 29 8.21 12.42 0.58
CA TYR A 29 9.57 11.92 0.47
C TYR A 29 9.71 10.84 -0.61
N LEU A 30 8.76 9.90 -0.67
CA LEU A 30 8.74 8.89 -1.74
C LEU A 30 8.65 9.56 -3.12
N ARG A 31 7.80 10.57 -3.30
CA ARG A 31 7.70 11.32 -4.55
C ARG A 31 9.04 11.98 -4.91
N HIS A 32 9.70 12.62 -3.95
CA HIS A 32 11.02 13.21 -4.15
C HIS A 32 12.01 12.16 -4.70
N LEU A 33 12.15 11.01 -4.04
CA LEU A 33 13.05 9.94 -4.50
C LEU A 33 12.75 9.49 -5.94
N PHE A 34 11.45 9.34 -6.29
CA PHE A 34 11.04 8.93 -7.64
C PHE A 34 11.28 9.97 -8.73
N ASN A 35 11.30 11.26 -8.36
CA ASN A 35 11.56 12.36 -9.29
C ASN A 35 13.06 12.63 -9.44
N SER A 36 13.82 12.45 -8.35
CA SER A 36 15.28 12.50 -8.35
C SER A 36 15.93 11.24 -8.94
N GLN A 37 15.13 10.22 -9.29
CA GLN A 37 15.59 8.94 -9.85
C GLN A 37 16.51 8.15 -8.90
N GLU A 38 16.27 8.28 -7.60
CA GLU A 38 17.03 7.61 -6.55
C GLU A 38 16.60 6.14 -6.42
N MET A 39 17.57 5.23 -6.40
CA MET A 39 17.32 3.78 -6.29
C MET A 39 16.53 3.41 -5.03
N LEU A 40 16.72 4.17 -3.94
CA LEU A 40 16.00 3.98 -2.68
C LEU A 40 14.47 4.01 -2.89
N GLY A 41 13.97 4.85 -3.80
CA GLY A 41 12.54 4.91 -4.10
C GLY A 41 11.98 3.57 -4.61
N LEU A 42 12.73 2.88 -5.47
CA LEU A 42 12.36 1.56 -5.99
C LEU A 42 12.39 0.50 -4.90
N THR A 43 13.40 0.52 -4.03
CA THR A 43 13.53 -0.42 -2.91
C THR A 43 12.37 -0.27 -1.92
N LEU A 44 12.08 0.97 -1.49
CA LEU A 44 10.99 1.26 -0.56
C LEU A 44 9.62 0.90 -1.14
N LEU A 45 9.40 1.15 -2.44
CA LEU A 45 8.15 0.74 -3.09
C LEU A 45 8.02 -0.78 -3.18
N SER A 46 9.13 -1.48 -3.49
CA SER A 46 9.16 -2.95 -3.54
C SER A 46 8.85 -3.57 -2.17
N LEU A 47 9.40 -3.01 -1.09
CA LEU A 47 9.11 -3.44 0.28
C LEU A 47 7.62 -3.27 0.62
N HIS A 48 7.02 -2.13 0.28
CA HIS A 48 5.59 -1.90 0.49
C HIS A 48 4.72 -2.88 -0.29
N ASN A 49 5.01 -3.04 -1.59
CA ASN A 49 4.24 -3.92 -2.47
C ASN A 49 4.30 -5.37 -2.00
N LEU A 50 5.50 -5.87 -1.67
CA LEU A 50 5.66 -7.25 -1.21
C LEU A 50 4.90 -7.48 0.10
N TYR A 51 5.00 -6.56 1.06
CA TYR A 51 4.24 -6.64 2.31
C TYR A 51 2.74 -6.69 2.05
N PHE A 52 2.22 -5.80 1.19
CA PHE A 52 0.81 -5.77 0.81
C PHE A 52 0.35 -7.11 0.24
N PHE A 53 1.07 -7.67 -0.73
CA PHE A 53 0.70 -8.94 -1.36
C PHE A 53 0.75 -10.11 -0.37
N LEU A 54 1.78 -10.19 0.47
CA LEU A 54 1.90 -11.24 1.48
C LEU A 54 0.77 -11.17 2.51
N GLU A 55 0.42 -9.96 2.94
CA GLU A 55 -0.67 -9.72 3.90
C GLU A 55 -2.04 -10.02 3.29
N MET A 56 -2.27 -9.63 2.04
CA MET A 56 -3.48 -9.99 1.28
C MET A 56 -3.63 -11.51 1.18
N MET A 57 -2.56 -12.21 0.80
CA MET A 57 -2.57 -13.67 0.69
C MET A 57 -2.77 -14.35 2.04
N ARG A 58 -2.24 -13.77 3.13
CA ARG A 58 -2.50 -14.26 4.50
C ARG A 58 -3.99 -14.14 4.86
N LYS A 59 -4.62 -13.00 4.56
CA LYS A 59 -6.06 -12.79 4.79
C LYS A 59 -6.92 -13.73 3.95
N ILE A 60 -6.58 -13.93 2.67
CA ILE A 60 -7.25 -14.90 1.77
C ILE A 60 -7.19 -16.30 2.38
N ARG A 61 -6.00 -16.79 2.75
CA ARG A 61 -5.84 -18.12 3.36
C ARG A 61 -6.65 -18.27 4.64
N LYS A 62 -6.70 -17.23 5.48
CA LYS A 62 -7.52 -17.22 6.71
C LYS A 62 -9.01 -17.30 6.39
N ALA A 63 -9.48 -16.52 5.42
CA ALA A 63 -10.89 -16.51 5.03
C ALA A 63 -11.34 -17.85 4.45
N ILE A 64 -10.52 -18.50 3.62
CA ILE A 64 -10.79 -19.85 3.10
C ILE A 64 -10.92 -20.86 4.25
N LYS A 65 -9.98 -20.85 5.21
CA LYS A 65 -10.04 -21.74 6.40
C LYS A 65 -11.27 -21.54 7.27
N GLN A 66 -11.91 -20.37 7.19
CA GLN A 66 -13.08 -20.00 7.97
C GLN A 66 -14.39 -20.13 7.17
N ASP A 67 -14.32 -20.60 5.92
CA ASP A 67 -15.43 -20.62 4.96
C ASP A 67 -16.07 -19.24 4.73
N LYS A 68 -15.27 -18.17 4.85
CA LYS A 68 -15.67 -16.75 4.72
C LYS A 68 -15.01 -16.06 3.52
N PHE A 69 -14.59 -16.82 2.51
CA PHE A 69 -13.87 -16.25 1.38
C PHE A 69 -14.72 -15.26 0.56
N GLN A 70 -16.01 -15.54 0.35
CA GLN A 70 -16.89 -14.65 -0.40
C GLN A 70 -17.12 -13.31 0.31
N ASP A 71 -17.32 -13.35 1.63
CA ASP A 71 -17.43 -12.14 2.46
C ASP A 71 -16.15 -11.31 2.39
N PHE A 72 -15.00 -11.96 2.59
CA PHE A 72 -13.69 -11.30 2.47
C PHE A 72 -13.51 -10.66 1.09
N LYS A 73 -13.87 -11.36 0.01
CA LYS A 73 -13.77 -10.85 -1.36
C LYS A 73 -14.63 -9.59 -1.52
N LYS A 74 -15.88 -9.63 -1.08
CA LYS A 74 -16.82 -8.50 -1.16
C LYS A 74 -16.27 -7.28 -0.41
N ASP A 75 -15.83 -7.47 0.83
CA ASP A 75 -15.29 -6.40 1.67
C ASP A 75 -13.99 -5.82 1.09
N PHE A 76 -13.11 -6.69 0.61
CA PHE A 76 -11.85 -6.28 -0.01
C PHE A 76 -12.07 -5.40 -1.23
N PHE A 77 -12.91 -5.83 -2.18
CA PHE A 77 -13.17 -5.05 -3.40
C PHE A 77 -13.99 -3.78 -3.13
N SER A 78 -14.90 -3.79 -2.16
CA SER A 78 -15.60 -2.58 -1.72
C SER A 78 -14.62 -1.53 -1.20
N GLY A 79 -13.70 -1.93 -0.31
CA GLY A 79 -12.66 -1.04 0.21
C GLY A 79 -11.66 -0.60 -0.87
N TYR A 80 -11.23 -1.51 -1.74
CA TYR A 80 -10.24 -1.23 -2.79
C TYR A 80 -10.77 -0.28 -3.86
N ASN A 81 -12.01 -0.46 -4.31
CA ASN A 81 -12.62 0.44 -5.29
C ASN A 81 -12.78 1.87 -4.76
N ASN A 82 -13.02 2.03 -3.45
CA ASN A 82 -13.05 3.34 -2.82
C ASN A 82 -11.66 3.98 -2.75
N TRP A 83 -10.61 3.17 -2.57
CA TRP A 83 -9.23 3.64 -2.55
C TRP A 83 -8.74 4.10 -3.94
N VAL A 84 -9.11 3.40 -5.01
CA VAL A 84 -8.69 3.73 -6.39
C VAL A 84 -9.39 4.99 -6.93
N LYS A 85 -10.55 5.36 -6.38
CA LYS A 85 -11.32 6.55 -6.80
C LYS A 85 -10.87 7.86 -6.14
N LEU A 86 -9.98 7.80 -5.15
CA LEU A 86 -9.39 8.95 -4.44
C LEU A 86 -8.03 9.32 -5.04
#